data_AF-A0A641AS74-F1
#
_entry.id   AF-A0A641AS74-F1
#
_cell.length_a   1.000
_cell.length_b   1.000
_cell.length_c   1.000
_cell.angle_alpha   90.00
_cell.angle_beta   90.00
_cell.angle_gamma   90.00
#
_symmetry.space_group_name_H-M   'P 1'
#
loop_
_entity.id
_entity.type
_entity.pdbx_description
1 polymer ?
#
loop_
_entity_poly.entity_id
_entity_poly.type
_entity_poly.pdbx_seq_one_letter_code
_entity_poly.pdbx_strand_id
1 'polypeptide(L)'
;MTNPNAPKLTRMTMGYQLEGQEPETCEVHNRSLIAWDETRGVRKWPSSTDAPFLWMTFIVWHHLNRRGLYAGDFLKFKEECETVESLDDDAPVDPTQPAATPDLSSHSE
;
A
#
# COMPACT_ATOMS: atom_id res chain seq x y z
N MET A 1 23.55 6.95 -12.81
CA MET A 1 22.69 8.12 -12.51
C MET A 1 21.39 7.60 -11.91
N THR A 2 21.26 7.60 -10.59
CA THR A 2 20.05 7.19 -9.87
C THR A 2 19.07 8.36 -9.87
N ASN A 3 17.89 8.17 -10.44
CA ASN A 3 16.81 9.17 -10.47
C ASN A 3 16.37 9.48 -9.02
N PRO A 4 16.49 10.72 -8.51
CA PRO A 4 16.09 11.08 -7.15
C PRO A 4 14.57 11.01 -6.92
N ASN A 5 13.79 10.81 -7.99
CA ASN A 5 12.33 10.69 -7.99
C ASN A 5 11.81 9.26 -8.15
N ALA A 6 12.66 8.24 -7.98
CA ALA A 6 12.16 6.87 -7.92
C ALA A 6 11.28 6.72 -6.66
N PRO A 7 9.99 6.34 -6.78
CA PRO A 7 9.12 6.19 -5.63
C PRO A 7 9.75 5.16 -4.67
N LYS A 8 10.02 5.60 -3.44
CA LYS A 8 10.44 4.72 -2.35
C LYS A 8 9.20 3.98 -1.82
N LEU A 9 8.60 3.13 -2.64
CA LEU A 9 7.60 2.18 -2.17
C LEU A 9 8.34 1.04 -1.44
N THR A 10 9.00 1.39 -0.34
CA THR A 10 9.72 0.43 0.49
C THR A 10 8.75 -0.40 1.33
N ARG A 11 7.62 0.20 1.72
CA ARG A 11 6.55 -0.39 2.54
C ARG A 11 5.24 0.32 2.24
N MET A 12 4.14 -0.42 2.31
CA MET A 12 2.77 0.07 2.15
C MET A 12 1.91 -0.52 3.26
N THR A 13 1.18 0.32 3.98
CA THR A 13 0.29 -0.13 5.06
C THR A 13 -1.08 -0.44 4.48
N MET A 14 -1.55 -1.67 4.68
CA MET A 14 -2.84 -2.13 4.18
C MET A 14 -3.75 -2.50 5.35
N GLY A 15 -4.98 -2.03 5.33
CA GLY A 15 -6.09 -2.56 6.12
C GLY A 15 -6.73 -3.72 5.40
N TYR A 16 -7.14 -4.75 6.14
CA TYR A 16 -7.92 -5.86 5.62
C TYR A 16 -8.89 -6.40 6.67
N GLN A 17 -9.98 -7.00 6.21
CA GLN A 17 -10.92 -7.72 7.06
C GLN A 17 -11.27 -9.05 6.40
N LEU A 18 -11.19 -10.12 7.18
CA LEU A 18 -11.70 -11.44 6.79
C LEU A 18 -13.08 -11.67 7.39
N GLU A 19 -13.90 -12.48 6.72
CA GLU A 19 -15.25 -12.81 7.14
C GLU A 19 -15.27 -13.34 8.57
N GLY A 20 -16.10 -12.71 9.42
CA GLY A 20 -16.23 -13.08 10.82
C GLY A 20 -15.01 -12.73 11.70
N GLN A 21 -14.08 -11.91 11.22
CA GLN A 21 -12.94 -11.40 11.97
C GLN A 21 -12.99 -9.87 12.12
N GLU A 22 -12.32 -9.36 13.15
CA GLU A 22 -12.11 -7.93 13.33
C GLU A 22 -11.14 -7.41 12.25
N PRO A 23 -11.26 -6.13 11.83
CA PRO A 23 -10.30 -5.52 10.92
C PRO A 23 -8.87 -5.55 11.47
N GLU A 24 -7.92 -5.89 10.60
CA GLU A 24 -6.49 -5.94 10.91
C GLU A 24 -5.67 -5.12 9.90
N THR A 25 -4.41 -4.87 10.23
CA THR A 25 -3.48 -4.16 9.34
C THR A 25 -2.21 -4.97 9.10
N CYS A 26 -1.63 -4.80 7.92
CA CYS A 26 -0.33 -5.38 7.59
C CYS A 26 0.56 -4.42 6.79
N GLU A 27 1.88 -4.57 6.97
CA GLU A 27 2.87 -3.88 6.16
C GLU A 27 3.27 -4.73 4.94
N VAL A 28 2.74 -4.38 3.78
CA VAL A 28 3.14 -5.00 2.52
C VAL A 28 4.54 -4.51 2.12
N HIS A 29 5.39 -5.44 1.71
CA HIS A 29 6.76 -5.16 1.28
C HIS A 29 6.94 -5.44 -0.22
N ASN A 30 8.04 -4.93 -0.79
CA ASN A 30 8.39 -5.06 -2.20
C ASN A 30 8.27 -6.50 -2.76
N ARG A 31 8.49 -7.54 -1.94
CA ARG A 31 8.33 -8.93 -2.37
C ARG A 31 6.91 -9.26 -2.85
N SER A 32 5.86 -8.69 -2.22
CA SER A 32 4.49 -8.89 -2.67
C SER A 32 4.19 -8.12 -3.95
N LEU A 33 4.82 -6.96 -4.15
CA LEU A 33 4.70 -6.18 -5.39
C LEU A 33 5.34 -6.94 -6.57
N ILE A 34 6.54 -7.49 -6.37
CA ILE A 34 7.21 -8.33 -7.39
C ILE A 34 6.37 -9.57 -7.70
N ALA A 35 5.85 -10.25 -6.67
CA ALA A 35 5.00 -11.42 -6.87
C ALA A 35 3.74 -11.10 -7.68
N TRP A 36 3.19 -9.90 -7.54
CA TRP A 36 2.09 -9.42 -8.38
C TRP A 36 2.54 -9.27 -9.84
N ASP A 37 3.67 -8.61 -10.10
CA ASP A 37 4.18 -8.39 -11.46
C ASP A 37 4.46 -9.71 -12.20
N GLU A 38 5.04 -10.69 -11.51
CA GLU A 38 5.28 -12.02 -12.05
C GLU A 38 3.96 -12.78 -12.31
N THR A 39 3.04 -12.75 -11.34
CA THR A 39 1.77 -13.48 -11.42
C THR A 39 0.84 -12.90 -12.47
N ARG A 40 0.70 -11.58 -12.54
CA ARG A 40 -0.23 -10.92 -13.47
C ARG A 40 0.13 -11.20 -14.93
N GLY A 41 1.42 -11.26 -15.25
CA GLY A 41 1.91 -11.55 -16.61
C GLY A 41 1.61 -12.98 -17.06
N VAL A 42 1.73 -13.93 -16.13
CA VAL A 42 1.40 -15.35 -16.35
C VAL A 42 -0.11 -15.56 -16.44
N ARG A 43 -0.87 -14.97 -15.51
CA ARG A 43 -2.34 -15.13 -15.43
C ARG A 43 -3.13 -14.20 -16.35
N LYS A 44 -2.45 -13.33 -17.11
CA LYS A 44 -3.06 -12.31 -17.98
C LYS A 44 -4.06 -11.42 -17.23
N TRP A 45 -3.71 -11.07 -16.00
CA TRP A 45 -4.52 -10.15 -15.19
C TRP A 45 -4.33 -8.70 -15.66
N PRO A 46 -5.34 -7.83 -15.44
CA PRO A 46 -5.24 -6.40 -15.73
C PRO A 46 -4.07 -5.72 -15.00
N SER A 47 -3.77 -4.47 -15.36
CA SER A 47 -2.83 -3.67 -14.59
C SER A 47 -3.40 -3.34 -13.20
N SER A 48 -2.55 -2.94 -12.26
CA SER A 48 -3.00 -2.46 -10.94
C SER A 48 -3.89 -1.21 -11.04
N THR A 49 -3.71 -0.40 -12.09
CA THR A 49 -4.57 0.77 -12.35
C THR A 49 -5.95 0.36 -12.84
N ASP A 50 -6.04 -0.69 -13.67
CA ASP A 50 -7.33 -1.15 -14.22
C ASP A 50 -8.13 -2.01 -13.24
N ALA A 51 -7.43 -2.73 -12.35
CA ALA A 51 -8.04 -3.59 -11.34
C ALA A 51 -7.40 -3.40 -9.96
N PRO A 52 -7.58 -2.21 -9.33
CA PRO A 52 -6.92 -1.88 -8.07
C PRO A 52 -7.29 -2.81 -6.92
N PHE A 53 -8.56 -3.21 -6.82
CA PHE A 53 -9.00 -4.13 -5.77
C PHE A 53 -8.39 -5.53 -5.91
N LEU A 54 -8.27 -6.05 -7.14
CA LEU A 54 -7.63 -7.34 -7.37
C LEU A 54 -6.14 -7.31 -6.97
N TRP A 55 -5.46 -6.22 -7.34
CA TRP A 55 -4.08 -5.97 -6.96
C TRP A 55 -3.91 -5.89 -5.43
N MET A 56 -4.70 -5.05 -4.74
CA MET A 56 -4.65 -4.89 -3.28
C MET A 56 -4.93 -6.22 -2.54
N THR A 57 -5.96 -6.95 -2.98
CA THR A 57 -6.30 -8.27 -2.42
C THR A 57 -5.12 -9.24 -2.55
N PHE A 58 -4.49 -9.27 -3.72
CA PHE A 58 -3.36 -10.18 -3.98
C PHE A 58 -2.15 -9.87 -3.12
N ILE A 59 -1.76 -8.60 -3.00
CA ILE A 59 -0.54 -8.24 -2.26
C ILE A 59 -0.69 -8.47 -0.76
N VAL A 60 -1.90 -8.30 -0.22
CA VAL A 60 -2.27 -8.65 1.17
C VAL A 60 -2.24 -10.15 1.36
N TRP A 61 -2.95 -10.92 0.53
CA TRP A 61 -2.92 -12.39 0.58
C TRP A 61 -1.49 -12.94 0.53
N HIS A 62 -0.69 -12.48 -0.44
CA HIS A 62 0.68 -12.94 -0.60
C HIS A 62 1.55 -12.60 0.63
N HIS A 63 1.35 -11.41 1.23
CA HIS A 63 2.05 -11.04 2.47
C HIS A 63 1.70 -12.02 3.60
N LEU A 64 0.40 -12.24 3.85
CA LEU A 64 -0.09 -13.08 4.94
C LEU A 64 0.30 -14.55 4.75
N ASN A 65 0.13 -15.08 3.54
CA ASN A 65 0.44 -16.46 3.19
C ASN A 65 1.94 -16.75 3.38
N ARG A 66 2.82 -15.89 2.88
CA ARG A 66 4.27 -16.04 3.03
C ARG A 66 4.72 -15.97 4.49
N ARG A 67 4.01 -15.24 5.34
CA ARG A 67 4.30 -15.14 6.78
C ARG A 67 3.67 -16.24 7.62
N GLY A 68 2.89 -17.15 7.01
CA GLY A 68 2.15 -18.18 7.71
C GLY A 68 0.98 -17.65 8.53
N LEU A 69 0.52 -16.43 8.26
CA LEU A 69 -0.64 -15.81 8.93
C LEU A 69 -1.95 -16.17 8.25
N TYR A 70 -1.90 -16.66 7.00
CA TYR A 70 -3.06 -17.16 6.28
C TYR A 70 -2.72 -18.45 5.53
N ALA A 71 -3.46 -19.53 5.78
CA ALA A 71 -3.16 -20.85 5.24
C ALA A 71 -3.82 -21.14 3.88
N GLY A 72 -4.84 -20.37 3.49
CA GLY A 72 -5.57 -20.59 2.24
C GLY A 72 -4.82 -20.12 0.99
N ASP A 73 -5.27 -20.60 -0.16
CA ASP A 73 -4.82 -20.06 -1.45
C ASP A 73 -5.47 -18.70 -1.77
N PHE A 74 -5.08 -18.10 -2.89
CA PHE A 74 -5.59 -16.80 -3.28
C PHE A 74 -7.09 -16.81 -3.61
N LEU A 75 -7.62 -17.91 -4.13
CA LEU A 75 -9.05 -18.00 -4.47
C LEU A 75 -9.89 -17.98 -3.20
N LYS A 76 -9.49 -18.78 -2.21
CA LYS A 76 -10.12 -18.81 -0.90
C LYS A 76 -10.02 -17.46 -0.19
N PHE A 77 -8.83 -16.83 -0.21
CA PHE A 77 -8.66 -15.52 0.41
C PHE A 77 -9.59 -14.48 -0.21
N LYS A 78 -9.73 -14.47 -1.53
CA LYS A 78 -10.61 -13.54 -2.25
C LYS A 78 -12.09 -13.74 -1.90
N GLU A 79 -12.50 -14.95 -1.51
CA GLU A 79 -13.87 -15.24 -1.08
C GLU A 79 -14.10 -14.83 0.38
N GLU A 80 -13.09 -15.00 1.25
CA GLU A 80 -13.17 -14.67 2.68
C GLU A 80 -12.84 -13.20 2.99
N CYS A 81 -12.17 -12.49 2.10
CA CYS A 81 -11.76 -11.10 2.32
C CYS A 81 -12.91 -10.13 2.03
N GLU A 82 -13.48 -9.57 3.09
CA GLU A 82 -14.59 -8.61 3.02
C GLU A 82 -14.11 -7.23 2.56
N THR A 83 -12.99 -6.77 3.11
CA THR A 83 -12.45 -5.44 2.82
C THR A 83 -10.92 -5.46 2.69
N VAL A 84 -10.41 -4.61 1.80
CA VAL A 84 -8.99 -4.29 1.67
C VAL A 84 -8.84 -2.83 1.24
N GLU A 85 -8.01 -2.09 1.96
CA GLU A 85 -7.78 -0.67 1.71
C GLU A 85 -6.33 -0.30 1.98
N SER A 86 -5.83 0.70 1.24
CA SER A 86 -4.55 1.34 1.54
C SER A 86 -4.75 2.33 2.67
N LEU A 87 -3.96 2.19 3.72
CA LEU A 87 -3.96 3.10 4.89
C LEU A 87 -2.82 4.12 4.81
N ASP A 88 -2.03 4.10 3.73
CA ASP A 88 -1.09 5.17 3.46
C ASP A 88 -1.91 6.44 3.14
N ASP A 89 -1.92 7.38 4.09
CA ASP A 89 -2.51 8.71 3.94
C ASP A 89 -1.87 9.43 2.74
N ASP A 90 -2.57 9.48 1.60
CA ASP A 90 -2.41 10.58 0.65
C ASP A 90 -3.07 11.82 1.28
N ALA A 91 -2.45 12.37 2.34
CA ALA A 91 -2.73 13.75 2.70
C ALA A 91 -2.31 14.60 1.49
N PRO A 92 -3.22 15.33 0.83
CA PRO A 92 -2.82 16.26 -0.20
C PRO A 92 -1.90 17.28 0.45
N VAL A 93 -0.62 17.28 0.06
CA VAL A 93 0.29 18.38 0.39
C VAL A 93 -0.28 19.61 -0.31
N ASP A 94 -0.97 20.47 0.44
CA ASP A 94 -1.43 21.77 -0.06
C ASP A 94 -0.17 22.59 -0.44
N PRO A 95 0.04 22.92 -1.73
CA PRO A 95 1.19 23.72 -2.16
C PRO A 95 1.11 25.18 -1.70
N THR A 96 0.07 25.58 -0.97
CA THR A 96 -0.25 26.96 -0.62
C THR A 96 -0.04 27.27 0.87
N GLN A 97 0.84 26.58 1.58
CA GLN A 97 1.34 27.12 2.85
C GLN A 97 2.34 28.25 2.55
N PRO A 98 2.04 29.51 2.91
CA PRO A 98 3.06 30.55 2.87
C PRO A 98 4.16 30.15 3.84
N ALA A 99 5.42 30.20 3.38
CA ALA A 99 6.56 30.13 4.27
C ALA A 99 6.31 31.13 5.41
N ALA A 100 6.25 30.64 6.65
CA ALA A 100 6.29 31.52 7.81
C ALA A 100 7.55 32.38 7.65
N THR A 101 7.36 33.65 7.29
CA THR A 101 8.42 34.64 7.26
C THR A 101 9.11 34.57 8.62
N PRO A 102 10.43 34.35 8.69
CA PRO A 102 11.13 34.42 9.95
C PRO A 102 10.88 35.82 10.51
N ASP A 103 10.26 35.91 11.68
CA ASP A 103 10.18 37.14 12.44
C ASP A 103 11.63 37.57 12.76
N LEU A 104 12.15 38.47 11.93
CA LEU A 104 13.37 39.22 12.19
C LEU A 104 13.06 40.29 13.24
N SER A 105 12.70 39.86 14.45
CA SER A 105 12.81 40.71 15.62
C SER A 105 14.28 40.76 16.02
N SER A 106 15.04 41.66 15.38
CA SER A 106 16.36 42.09 15.83
C SER A 106 16.46 43.61 15.84
N HIS A 107 17.08 44.10 16.91
CA HIS A 107 17.43 45.47 17.31
C HIS A 107 16.35 46.19 18.14
N SER A 108 16.46 46.22 19.47
CA SER A 108 17.44 46.95 20.31
C SER A 108 17.25 48.47 20.23
N GLU A 109 16.66 49.05 21.27
CA GLU A 109 17.21 50.09 22.15
C GLU A 109 16.29 50.30 23.37
#